data_AF-A0A967U560-F1
#
_entry.id   AF-A0A967U560-F1
#
_cell.length_a   1.000
_cell.length_b   1.000
_cell.length_c   1.000
_cell.angle_alpha   90.00
_cell.angle_beta   90.00
_cell.angle_gamma   90.00
#
_symmetry.space_group_name_H-M   'P 1'
#
loop_
_entity.id
_entity.type
_entity.pdbx_description
1 polymer ?
#
loop_
_entity_poly.entity_id
_entity_poly.type
_entity_poly.pdbx_seq_one_letter_code
_entity_poly.pdbx_strand_id
1 'polypeptide(L)'
;FEKDGNIEIAPGDLSSGQERNILIKFDAPTSKIGNNKLARAYLEYDDIAAKEPKSISSDLDYKVTKRQALVLKNENKEVGARAASVDVASEFYRAAEDYENGRRDMA
;
A
#
# COMPACT_ATOMS: atom_id res chain seq x y z
N PHE A 1 7.83 -11.22 0.91
CA PHE A 1 8.27 -12.32 0.04
C PHE A 1 7.40 -12.28 -1.20
N GLU A 2 7.96 -12.06 -2.39
CA GLU A 2 7.18 -12.13 -3.64
C GLU A 2 7.08 -13.58 -4.08
N LYS A 3 5.87 -14.09 -4.16
CA LYS A 3 5.56 -15.35 -4.85
C LYS A 3 4.44 -15.02 -5.83
N ASP A 4 4.70 -15.26 -7.12
CA ASP A 4 3.71 -15.12 -8.20
C ASP A 4 3.13 -13.70 -8.39
N GLY A 5 3.93 -12.65 -8.21
CA GLY A 5 3.50 -11.25 -8.39
C GLY A 5 2.59 -10.73 -7.26
N ASN A 6 2.44 -11.51 -6.19
CA ASN A 6 1.71 -11.10 -5.00
C ASN A 6 2.69 -10.59 -3.93
N ILE A 7 2.30 -9.50 -3.27
CA ILE A 7 2.98 -8.98 -2.08
C ILE A 7 2.24 -9.52 -0.86
N GLU A 8 2.89 -10.39 -0.09
CA GLU A 8 2.36 -10.89 1.17
C GLU A 8 2.81 -10.01 2.34
N ILE A 9 1.85 -9.58 3.15
CA ILE A 9 2.06 -8.80 4.37
C ILE A 9 1.46 -9.59 5.52
N ALA A 10 2.26 -9.91 6.53
CA ALA A 10 1.80 -10.59 7.74
C ALA A 10 1.53 -9.53 8.85
N PRO A 11 0.27 -9.13 9.08
CA PRO A 11 -0.05 -8.08 10.05
C PRO A 11 0.05 -8.55 11.53
N GLY A 12 0.28 -9.84 11.76
CA GLY A 12 0.20 -10.47 13.09
C GLY A 12 -1.23 -10.62 13.58
N ASP A 13 -1.39 -10.88 14.88
CA ASP A 13 -2.70 -11.07 15.49
C ASP A 13 -3.53 -9.77 15.48
N LEU A 14 -4.80 -9.91 15.11
CA LEU A 14 -5.79 -8.83 15.09
C LEU A 14 -6.87 -9.09 16.12
N SER A 15 -7.15 -8.10 16.96
CA SER A 15 -8.26 -8.13 17.92
C SER A 15 -9.44 -7.28 17.43
N SER A 16 -10.64 -7.58 17.94
CA SER A 16 -11.83 -6.77 17.64
C SER A 16 -11.61 -5.31 18.02
N GLY A 17 -11.99 -4.39 17.11
CA GLY A 17 -11.84 -2.95 17.30
C GLY A 17 -10.46 -2.37 16.98
N GLN A 18 -9.48 -3.20 16.59
CA GLN A 18 -8.20 -2.69 16.10
C GLN A 18 -8.29 -2.27 14.63
N GLU A 19 -7.72 -1.11 14.33
CA GLU A 19 -7.53 -0.63 12.96
C GLU A 19 -6.03 -0.66 12.62
N ARG A 20 -5.68 -1.30 11.50
CA ARG A 20 -4.33 -1.30 10.94
C ARG A 20 -4.38 -0.67 9.57
N ASN A 21 -3.57 0.36 9.38
CA ASN A 21 -3.48 1.08 8.12
C ASN A 21 -2.21 0.65 7.38
N ILE A 22 -2.38 -0.02 6.24
CA ILE A 22 -1.31 -0.44 5.35
C ILE A 22 -1.29 0.50 4.15
N LEU A 23 -0.14 1.14 3.89
CA LEU A 23 0.06 1.99 2.73
C LEU A 23 0.78 1.19 1.64
N ILE A 24 0.17 1.11 0.45
CA ILE A 24 0.74 0.42 -0.71
C ILE A 24 0.84 1.43 -1.85
N LYS A 25 2.02 1.50 -2.48
CA LYS A 25 2.27 2.32 -3.66
C LYS A 25 2.17 1.44 -4.90
N PHE A 26 1.34 1.86 -5.86
CA PHE A 26 1.14 1.14 -7.12
C PHE A 26 1.60 2.00 -8.29
N ASP A 27 2.25 1.35 -9.27
CA ASP A 27 2.45 1.94 -10.59
C ASP A 27 1.24 1.64 -11.48
N ALA A 28 0.39 2.64 -11.71
CA ALA A 28 -0.85 2.50 -12.45
C ALA A 28 -0.67 2.87 -13.95
N PRO A 29 -0.87 1.93 -14.90
CA PRO A 29 -0.75 2.22 -16.33
C PRO A 29 -1.74 3.28 -16.82
N THR A 30 -1.28 4.31 -17.54
CA THR A 30 -2.13 5.41 -18.01
C THR A 30 -2.51 5.33 -19.50
N SER A 31 -2.08 4.25 -20.18
CA SER A 31 -2.27 4.10 -21.64
C SER A 31 -3.72 3.93 -22.06
N LYS A 32 -4.58 3.34 -21.20
CA LYS A 32 -5.99 3.06 -21.51
C LYS A 32 -6.92 3.97 -20.72
N ILE A 33 -7.56 4.92 -21.42
CA ILE A 33 -8.58 5.81 -20.84
C ILE A 33 -9.82 5.00 -20.44
N GLY A 34 -10.41 5.35 -19.29
CA GLY A 34 -11.61 4.69 -18.76
C GLY A 34 -11.33 3.97 -17.44
N ASN A 35 -12.21 3.04 -17.08
CA ASN A 35 -12.09 2.26 -15.85
C ASN A 35 -11.16 1.06 -16.10
N ASN A 36 -10.23 0.83 -15.18
CA ASN A 36 -9.24 -0.22 -15.24
C ASN A 36 -9.12 -0.88 -13.86
N LYS A 37 -8.78 -2.16 -13.84
CA LYS A 37 -8.45 -2.88 -12.61
C LYS A 37 -6.99 -2.61 -12.24
N LEU A 38 -6.71 -2.37 -10.96
CA LEU A 38 -5.35 -2.15 -10.47
C LEU A 38 -4.84 -3.35 -9.69
N ALA A 39 -5.58 -3.75 -8.66
CA ALA A 39 -5.16 -4.81 -7.75
C ALA A 39 -6.35 -5.48 -7.09
N ARG A 40 -6.11 -6.64 -6.48
CA ARG A 40 -7.03 -7.30 -5.56
C ARG A 40 -6.28 -7.54 -4.25
N ALA A 41 -6.85 -7.06 -3.15
CA ALA A 41 -6.38 -7.39 -1.83
C ALA A 41 -7.17 -8.58 -1.29
N TYR A 42 -6.49 -9.51 -0.63
CA TYR A 42 -7.11 -10.61 0.11
C TYR A 42 -6.51 -10.66 1.51
N LEU A 43 -7.37 -10.84 2.50
CA LEU A 43 -7.01 -11.07 3.88
C LEU A 43 -7.52 -12.45 4.27
N GLU A 44 -6.60 -13.37 4.53
CA GLU A 44 -6.89 -14.69 5.06
C GLU A 44 -6.55 -14.69 6.56
N TYR A 45 -7.45 -15.23 7.38
CA TYR A 45 -7.26 -15.26 8.84
C TYR A 45 -7.97 -16.45 9.47
N ASP A 46 -7.38 -16.94 10.56
CA ASP A 46 -8.01 -17.93 11.44
C ASP A 46 -8.86 -17.20 12.48
N ASP A 47 -10.18 -17.40 12.42
CA ASP A 47 -11.11 -16.85 13.40
C ASP A 47 -11.27 -17.84 14.56
N ILE A 48 -10.97 -17.39 15.78
CA ILE A 48 -11.07 -18.19 17.02
C ILE A 48 -12.50 -18.72 17.23
N ALA A 49 -13.51 -18.01 16.75
CA ALA A 49 -14.91 -18.43 16.84
C ALA A 49 -15.36 -19.33 15.68
N ALA A 50 -14.59 -19.40 14.59
CA ALA A 50 -14.91 -20.21 13.42
C ALA A 50 -14.18 -21.56 13.44
N LYS A 51 -14.76 -22.56 12.78
CA LYS A 51 -14.13 -23.89 12.62
C LYS A 51 -13.18 -23.98 11.43
N GLU A 52 -13.23 -23.01 10.53
CA GLU A 52 -12.49 -22.99 9.28
C GLU A 52 -11.93 -21.59 9.03
N PRO A 53 -10.76 -21.48 8.36
CA PRO A 53 -10.18 -20.20 7.98
C PRO A 53 -11.15 -19.33 7.20
N LYS A 54 -11.09 -18.02 7.41
CA LYS A 54 -11.91 -17.03 6.72
C LYS A 54 -11.07 -16.21 5.77
N SER A 55 -11.70 -15.76 4.69
CA SER A 55 -11.09 -14.84 3.75
C SER A 55 -12.03 -13.69 3.40
N ILE A 56 -11.45 -12.50 3.28
CA ILE A 56 -12.12 -11.31 2.77
C ILE A 56 -11.29 -10.81 1.59
N SER A 57 -11.95 -10.39 0.52
CA SER A 57 -11.25 -9.80 -0.63
C SER A 57 -11.90 -8.48 -1.04
N SER A 58 -11.09 -7.60 -1.61
CA SER A 58 -11.50 -6.31 -2.13
C SER A 58 -10.77 -6.02 -3.43
N ASP A 59 -11.52 -5.56 -4.43
CA ASP A 59 -10.97 -5.14 -5.72
C ASP A 59 -10.68 -3.63 -5.67
N LEU A 60 -9.49 -3.25 -6.13
CA LEU A 60 -9.08 -1.87 -6.33
C LEU A 60 -9.10 -1.55 -7.83
N ASP A 61 -10.05 -0.70 -8.21
CA ASP A 61 -10.19 -0.17 -9.56
C ASP A 61 -9.76 1.30 -9.61
N TYR A 62 -9.32 1.76 -10.79
CA TYR A 62 -8.96 3.16 -11.03
C TYR A 62 -9.49 3.64 -12.38
N LYS A 63 -9.66 4.95 -12.50
CA LYS A 63 -10.13 5.60 -13.73
C LYS A 63 -9.07 6.53 -14.32
N VAL A 64 -8.66 6.24 -15.54
CA VAL A 64 -7.77 7.11 -16.31
C VAL A 64 -8.60 8.13 -17.08
N THR A 65 -8.26 9.41 -16.95
CA THR A 65 -8.95 10.52 -17.62
C THR A 65 -8.00 11.63 -18.04
N LYS A 66 -8.31 12.31 -19.14
CA LYS A 66 -7.59 13.52 -19.59
C LYS A 66 -8.04 14.80 -18.86
N ARG A 67 -9.13 14.73 -18.10
CA ARG A 67 -9.71 15.90 -17.41
C ARG A 67 -8.96 16.14 -16.09
N GLN A 68 -7.94 17.00 -16.11
CA GLN A 68 -7.13 17.32 -14.92
C GLN A 68 -7.97 17.74 -13.70
N ALA A 69 -9.02 18.52 -13.90
CA ALA A 69 -9.93 18.94 -12.82
C ALA A 69 -10.60 17.76 -12.09
N LEU A 70 -10.87 16.64 -12.79
CA LEU A 70 -11.40 15.43 -12.16
C LEU A 70 -10.35 14.72 -11.34
N VAL A 71 -9.09 14.72 -11.77
CA VAL A 71 -7.99 14.12 -11.02
C VAL A 71 -7.81 14.87 -9.69
N LEU A 72 -7.67 16.20 -9.75
CA LEU A 72 -7.50 17.05 -8.56
C LEU A 72 -8.68 16.94 -7.58
N LYS A 73 -9.91 16.81 -8.10
CA LYS A 73 -11.11 16.68 -7.25
C LYS A 73 -11.14 15.34 -6.49
N ASN A 74 -10.60 14.27 -7.07
CA ASN A 74 -10.62 12.93 -6.46
C ASN A 74 -9.32 12.60 -5.71
N GLU A 75 -8.42 13.56 -5.55
CA GLU A 75 -7.21 13.39 -4.77
C GLU A 75 -7.54 13.21 -3.28
N ASN A 76 -7.05 12.12 -2.69
CA ASN A 76 -7.14 11.90 -1.27
C ASN A 76 -5.92 12.52 -0.57
N LYS A 77 -6.11 13.72 -0.03
CA LYS A 77 -5.05 14.50 0.64
C LYS A 77 -4.50 13.81 1.89
N GLU A 78 -5.30 13.03 2.60
CA GLU A 78 -4.86 12.30 3.79
C GLU A 78 -3.88 11.19 3.41
N VAL A 79 -4.21 10.41 2.38
CA VAL A 79 -3.32 9.39 1.84
C VAL A 79 -2.05 10.02 1.28
N GLY A 80 -2.16 11.15 0.57
CA GLY A 80 -1.01 11.89 0.06
C GLY A 80 -0.07 12.39 1.17
N ALA A 81 -0.61 12.98 2.23
CA ALA A 81 0.18 13.43 3.37
C ALA A 81 0.86 12.27 4.10
N ARG A 82 0.16 11.14 4.26
CA ARG A 82 0.74 9.93 4.85
C ARG A 82 1.85 9.34 4.00
N ALA A 83 1.70 9.33 2.68
CA ALA A 83 2.74 8.87 1.76
C ALA A 83 4.01 9.72 1.88
N ALA A 84 3.88 11.04 1.91
CA ALA A 84 5.02 11.93 2.10
C ALA A 84 5.76 11.67 3.42
N SER A 85 5.03 11.47 4.52
CA SER A 85 5.63 11.13 5.82
C SER A 85 6.38 9.79 5.79
N VAL A 86 5.84 8.79 5.10
CA VAL A 86 6.48 7.48 4.95
C VAL A 86 7.74 7.56 4.08
N ASP A 87 7.69 8.33 2.99
CA ASP A 87 8.84 8.53 2.09
C ASP A 87 10.00 9.20 2.85
N VAL A 88 9.71 10.28 3.60
CA VAL A 88 10.70 10.97 4.44
C VAL A 88 11.28 10.04 5.51
N ALA A 89 10.44 9.28 6.22
CA ALA A 89 10.92 8.32 7.22
C ALA A 89 11.82 7.23 6.61
N SER A 90 11.49 6.77 5.40
CA SER A 90 12.26 5.76 4.67
C SER A 90 13.62 6.30 4.21
N GLU A 91 13.68 7.56 3.77
CA GLU A 91 14.94 8.23 3.42
C GLU A 91 15.85 8.41 4.63
N PHE A 92 15.30 8.88 5.76
CA PHE A 92 16.07 8.99 7.00
C PHE A 92 16.60 7.65 7.49
N TYR A 93 15.78 6.59 7.41
CA TYR A 93 16.21 5.25 7.78
C TYR A 93 17.39 4.77 6.91
N ARG A 94 17.29 4.94 5.58
CA ARG A 94 18.38 4.57 4.66
C ARG A 94 19.66 5.37 4.93
N ALA A 95 19.55 6.68 5.14
CA ALA A 95 20.70 7.53 5.44
C ALA A 95 21.38 7.12 6.77
N ALA A 96 20.58 6.77 7.79
CA ALA A 96 21.10 6.26 9.06
C ALA A 96 21.82 4.91 8.87
N GLU A 97 21.22 3.99 8.11
CA GLU A 97 21.81 2.69 7.79
C GLU A 97 23.11 2.82 6.98
N ASP A 98 23.16 3.72 6.00
CA ASP A 98 24.38 3.97 5.21
C ASP A 98 25.48 4.62 6.06
N TYR A 99 25.13 5.51 6.99
CA TYR A 99 26.06 6.09 7.96
C TYR A 99 26.64 5.03 8.90
N GLU A 100 25.79 4.16 9.46
CA GLU A 100 26.21 3.05 10.33
C GLU A 100 27.12 2.06 9.57
N ASN A 101 26.83 1.82 8.30
CA ASN A 101 27.63 0.96 7.42
C ASN A 101 28.88 1.64 6.83
N GLY A 102 29.22 2.84 7.28
CA GLY A 102 30.45 3.54 6.90
C GLY A 102 30.45 4.13 5.48
N ARG A 103 29.30 4.18 4.80
CA ARG A 103 29.12 4.77 3.46
C ARG A 103 28.78 6.26 3.58
N ARG A 104 29.72 7.02 4.14
CA ARG A 104 29.53 8.45 4.49
C ARG A 104 29.30 9.37 3.29
N ASP A 105 29.63 8.91 2.10
CA ASP A 105 29.53 9.68 0.85
C ASP A 105 28.11 9.65 0.25
N MET A 106 27.24 8.77 0.79
CA MET A 106 25.88 8.51 0.30
C MET A 106 24.78 8.87 1.32
N ALA A 107 25.14 9.42 2.47
CA ALA A 107 24.23 9.95 3.49
C ALA A 107 24.04 11.47 3.34
#